data_AF-A0A1M5HL13-F1
#
_entry.id   AF-A0A1M5HL13-F1
#
_cell.length_a   1.000
_cell.length_b   1.000
_cell.length_c   1.000
_cell.angle_alpha   90.00
_cell.angle_beta   90.00
_cell.angle_gamma   90.00
#
_symmetry.space_group_name_H-M   'P 1'
#
loop_
_entity.id
_entity.type
_entity.pdbx_description
1 polymer ?
#
loop_
_entity_poly.entity_id
_entity_poly.type
_entity_poly.pdbx_seq_one_letter_code
_entity_poly.pdbx_strand_id
1 'polypeptide(L)' 'MSNTSRLQYAKALIKAGITRELILKITSISSYQYSLIQRELAA' A
#
# COMPACT_ATOMS: atom_id res chain seq x y z
N MET A 1 -11.57 8.99 1.39
CA MET A 1 -10.75 8.68 0.18
C MET A 1 -11.40 7.54 -0.58
N SER A 2 -11.40 7.58 -1.91
CA SER A 2 -11.84 6.43 -2.72
C SER A 2 -10.87 5.25 -2.54
N ASN A 3 -11.30 4.03 -2.85
CA ASN A 3 -10.45 2.84 -2.76
C ASN A 3 -9.19 2.99 -3.63
N THR A 4 -9.35 3.53 -4.83
CA THR A 4 -8.26 3.83 -5.77
C THR A 4 -7.22 4.78 -5.18
N SER A 5 -7.66 5.86 -4.52
CA SER A 5 -6.74 6.82 -3.88
C SER A 5 -5.96 6.20 -2.71
N ARG A 6 -6.57 5.28 -1.94
CA ARG A 6 -5.86 4.57 -0.86
C ARG A 6 -4.76 3.65 -1.41
N LEU A 7 -5.04 2.92 -2.49
CA LEU A 7 -4.07 2.04 -3.13
C LEU A 7 -2.90 2.82 -3.76
N GLN A 8 -3.20 3.95 -4.42
CA GLN A 8 -2.16 4.84 -4.95
C GLN A 8 -1.28 5.43 -3.84
N TYR A 9 -1.89 5.83 -2.72
CA TYR A 9 -1.15 6.34 -1.58
C TYR A 9 -0.28 5.25 -0.93
N ALA A 10 -0.81 4.03 -0.77
CA ALA A 10 -0.02 2.90 -0.31
C ALA A 10 1.15 2.58 -1.24
N LYS A 11 0.96 2.65 -2.57
CA LYS A 11 2.06 2.51 -3.56
C LYS A 11 3.18 3.51 -3.30
N ALA A 12 2.84 4.77 -3.07
CA ALA A 12 3.83 5.81 -2.77
C ALA A 12 4.60 5.52 -1.47
N LEU A 13 3.91 5.08 -0.41
CA LEU A 13 4.53 4.74 0.87
C LEU A 13 5.44 3.51 0.78
N ILE A 14 5.05 2.49 -0.01
CA ILE A 14 5.90 1.31 -0.25
C ILE A 14 7.19 1.72 -0.98
N LYS A 15 7.08 2.55 -2.04
CA LYS A 15 8.24 3.08 -2.76
C LYS A 15 9.16 3.93 -1.88
N ALA A 16 8.60 4.61 -0.88
CA ALA A 16 9.34 5.39 0.10
C ALA A 16 10.01 4.52 1.20
N GLY A 17 9.86 3.19 1.15
CA GLY A 17 10.48 2.28 2.11
C GLY A 17 9.80 2.26 3.49
N ILE A 18 8.56 2.74 3.60
CA ILE A 18 7.81 2.71 4.85
C ILE A 18 7.46 1.27 5.24
N THR A 19 7.45 0.99 6.54
CA THR A 19 7.14 -0.35 7.04
C THR A 19 5.68 -0.74 6.77
N ARG A 20 5.47 -2.03 6.48
CA ARG A 20 4.13 -2.61 6.22
C ARG A 20 3.11 -2.25 7.30
N GLU A 21 3.48 -2.38 8.57
CA GLU A 21 2.57 -2.11 9.70
C GLU A 21 2.04 -0.68 9.66
N LEU A 22 2.92 0.29 9.41
CA LEU A 22 2.55 1.70 9.35
C LEU A 22 1.70 1.99 8.11
N ILE A 23 2.01 1.37 6.97
CA ILE A 23 1.22 1.51 5.74
C ILE A 23 -0.21 0.99 5.97
N LEU A 24 -0.37 -0.19 6.57
CA LEU A 24 -1.69 -0.76 6.86
C LEU A 24 -2.49 0.13 7.83
N LYS A 25 -1.83 0.67 8.87
CA LYS A 25 -2.45 1.62 9.81
C LYS A 25 -2.90 2.92 9.14
N ILE A 26 -2.04 3.55 8.34
CA ILE A 26 -2.31 4.86 7.71
C ILE A 26 -3.35 4.75 6.59
N THR A 27 -3.21 3.74 5.73
CA THR A 27 -4.02 3.63 4.50
C THR A 27 -5.29 2.81 4.69
N SER A 28 -5.40 2.05 5.78
CA SER A 28 -6.51 1.14 6.06
C SER A 28 -6.83 0.19 4.89
N ILE A 29 -5.81 -0.20 4.12
CA ILE A 29 -5.92 -1.25 3.11
C ILE A 29 -5.78 -2.62 3.78
N SER A 30 -6.33 -3.66 3.16
CA SER A 30 -6.15 -5.01 3.68
C SER A 30 -4.73 -5.52 3.42
N SER A 31 -4.29 -6.50 4.22
CA SER A 31 -3.02 -7.19 3.97
C SER A 31 -2.96 -7.81 2.57
N TYR A 32 -4.10 -8.29 2.05
CA TYR A 32 -4.20 -8.80 0.70
C TYR A 32 -3.91 -7.73 -0.36
N GLN A 33 -4.52 -6.55 -0.22
CA GLN A 33 -4.27 -5.41 -1.12
C GLN A 33 -2.81 -4.97 -1.07
N TYR A 34 -2.19 -4.93 0.11
CA TYR A 34 -0.77 -4.65 0.26
C TYR A 34 0.10 -5.65 -0.52
N SER A 35 -0.17 -6.95 -0.37
CA SER A 35 0.58 -7.99 -1.08
C SER A 35 0.42 -7.90 -2.60
N LEU A 36 -0.77 -7.56 -3.11
CA LEU A 36 -0.98 -7.31 -4.54
C LEU A 36 -0.12 -6.13 -5.03
N ILE A 37 -0.16 -5.00 -4.32
CA ILE A 37 0.65 -3.83 -4.67
C ILE A 37 2.15 -4.17 -4.66
N GLN A 38 2.60 -4.91 -3.66
CA GLN A 38 4.01 -5.29 -3.54
C GLN A 38 4.45 -6.17 -4.72
N ARG A 39 3.59 -7.09 -5.17
CA ARG A 39 3.85 -7.90 -6.38
C ARG A 39 3.89 -7.04 -7.64
N GLU A 40 2.95 -6.10 -7.79
CA GLU A 40 2.93 -5.17 -8.92
C GLU A 40 4.17 -4.26 -8.99
N LEU A 41 4.76 -3.92 -7.83
CA LEU A 41 5.96 -3.06 -7.76
C LEU A 41 7.28 -3.84 -7.94
N ALA A 42 7.25 -5.16 -7.76
CA ALA A 42 8.40 -6.04 -7.94
C ALA A 42 8.50 -6.64 -9.35
N ALA A 43 7.43 -6.52 -10.14
CA ALA A 43 7.40 -6.85 -11.57
C ALA A 43 7.89 -5.66 -12.41
#